data_AF-A0A7X5QI19-F1
#
_entry.id   AF-A0A7X5QI19-F1
#
_cell.length_a   1.000
_cell.length_b   1.000
_cell.length_c   1.000
_cell.angle_alpha   90.00
_cell.angle_beta   90.00
_cell.angle_gamma   90.00
#
_symmetry.space_group_name_H-M   'P 1'
#
loop_
_entity.id
_entity.type
_entity.pdbx_description
1 polymer ?
#
loop_
_entity_poly.entity_id
_entity_poly.type
_entity_poly.pdbx_seq_one_letter_code
_entity_poly.pdbx_strand_id
1 'polypeptide(L)'
;DLDEWPLGGESLWVRLARPYAGSTYGFHWPLVQGTEVAVAFEQGNPDRPYIAHALHDSRHEDHVTRYNYKRNVLRTPANNKLRMDDERGKEHIKLSTEYGGKSQLNLGHLVDGLRPHPNKRGEGFELRTDDWGAIRAGKGLLLSTQGQPKASGKQLNMDEIKHQLANALSLAESLSDLLQTAQIDPLDSDTQQRFLQRNVEQLREPVIVAGASGGIALSTPQHIQHSASKNLMMTAGGNTEISSLKRMVLAAKKSMVVFVHELGMKLVAAAGKIQVQAQTEGIEVTAMKDVTITSTDDEILISAKKKITLQCGGSYLTLDPCKIEHGSPGDFNVKSANFDYAEPAKLDVTYPNFTACATMVAEASDQGDATMPLS
;
A
#
# COMPACT_ATOMS: atom_id res chain seq x y z
N ASP A 1 -40.80 -25.51 54.82
CA ASP A 1 -40.36 -26.49 53.83
C ASP A 1 -40.12 -25.73 52.54
N LEU A 2 -38.87 -25.30 52.34
CA LEU A 2 -38.42 -24.52 51.18
C LEU A 2 -37.59 -25.40 50.22
N ASP A 3 -37.50 -26.71 50.51
CA ASP A 3 -36.59 -27.63 49.84
C ASP A 3 -37.05 -27.95 48.40
N GLU A 4 -38.32 -27.68 48.08
CA GLU A 4 -38.89 -27.81 46.73
C GLU A 4 -38.82 -26.52 45.88
N TRP A 5 -38.41 -25.38 46.47
CA TRP A 5 -38.37 -24.11 45.76
C TRP A 5 -37.13 -24.01 44.88
N PRO A 6 -37.23 -23.43 43.67
CA PRO A 6 -36.06 -23.19 42.84
C PRO A 6 -35.12 -22.20 43.54
N LEU A 7 -33.81 -22.45 43.45
CA LEU A 7 -32.77 -21.57 44.00
C LEU A 7 -32.98 -20.11 43.57
N GLY A 8 -33.10 -19.21 44.56
CA GLY A 8 -33.40 -17.79 44.37
C GLY A 8 -34.90 -17.44 44.32
N GLY A 9 -35.76 -18.45 44.41
CA GLY A 9 -37.21 -18.29 44.47
C GLY A 9 -37.75 -18.20 45.90
N GLU A 10 -36.96 -18.49 46.92
CA GLU A 10 -37.36 -18.65 48.34
C GLU A 10 -37.88 -17.36 49.00
N SER A 11 -37.88 -16.24 48.25
CA SER A 11 -38.45 -14.95 48.62
C SER A 11 -39.14 -14.29 47.44
N LEU A 12 -40.05 -13.33 47.70
CA LEU A 12 -40.58 -12.45 46.67
C LEU A 12 -39.47 -11.62 46.00
N TRP A 13 -39.68 -11.25 44.74
CA TRP A 13 -38.76 -10.38 44.01
C TRP A 13 -38.61 -9.02 44.70
N VAL A 14 -37.37 -8.72 45.12
CA VAL A 14 -37.01 -7.43 45.71
C VAL A 14 -36.31 -6.56 44.66
N ARG A 15 -36.77 -5.32 44.49
CA ARG A 15 -36.17 -4.40 43.52
C ARG A 15 -34.78 -3.93 43.96
N LEU A 16 -33.88 -3.74 43.00
CA LEU A 16 -32.54 -3.17 43.22
C LEU A 16 -32.56 -1.65 43.03
N ALA A 17 -32.12 -0.91 44.05
CA ALA A 17 -31.83 0.52 43.91
C ALA A 17 -30.62 0.70 42.98
N ARG A 18 -30.77 1.60 42.00
CA ARG A 18 -29.76 1.87 40.98
C ARG A 18 -29.38 3.34 41.02
N PRO A 19 -28.10 3.70 40.80
CA PRO A 19 -27.67 5.11 40.79
C PRO A 19 -28.37 5.95 39.71
N TYR A 20 -28.80 5.32 38.60
CA TYR A 20 -29.57 5.96 37.55
C TYR A 20 -30.54 4.94 36.94
N ALA A 21 -31.82 5.28 36.82
CA ALA A 21 -32.86 4.40 36.30
C ALA A 21 -34.01 5.18 35.65
N GLY A 22 -34.58 4.61 34.59
CA GLY A 22 -35.76 5.08 33.85
C GLY A 22 -36.38 3.92 33.06
N SER A 23 -37.43 4.19 32.30
CA SER A 23 -38.16 3.14 31.55
C SER A 23 -37.35 2.55 30.38
N THR A 24 -36.42 3.32 29.79
CA THR A 24 -35.58 2.89 28.64
C THR A 24 -34.08 3.17 28.84
N TYR A 25 -33.66 3.60 30.03
CA TYR A 25 -32.29 3.99 30.35
C TYR A 25 -31.94 3.72 31.81
N GLY A 26 -30.64 3.64 32.14
CA GLY A 26 -30.15 3.46 33.51
C GLY A 26 -28.86 2.65 33.59
N PHE A 27 -28.42 2.33 34.81
CA PHE A 27 -27.37 1.33 35.05
C PHE A 27 -27.98 -0.07 35.21
N HIS A 28 -27.70 -0.95 34.25
CA HIS A 28 -28.23 -2.31 34.20
C HIS A 28 -27.12 -3.33 34.49
N TRP A 29 -26.65 -3.36 35.74
CA TRP A 29 -25.72 -4.39 36.21
C TRP A 29 -26.49 -5.39 37.06
N PRO A 30 -26.79 -6.60 36.53
CA PRO A 30 -27.53 -7.60 37.29
C PRO A 30 -26.66 -8.13 38.42
N LEU A 31 -27.30 -8.40 39.56
CA LEU A 31 -26.68 -9.20 40.61
C LEU A 31 -26.57 -10.64 40.11
N VAL A 32 -25.45 -11.29 40.43
CA VAL A 32 -25.25 -12.71 40.13
C VAL A 32 -25.54 -13.54 41.38
N GLN A 33 -25.96 -14.79 41.18
CA GLN A 33 -26.19 -15.71 42.30
C GLN A 33 -24.97 -15.75 43.24
N GLY A 34 -25.23 -15.71 44.54
CA GLY A 34 -24.19 -15.66 45.57
C GLY A 34 -23.66 -14.26 45.89
N THR A 35 -24.14 -13.20 45.22
CA THR A 35 -23.81 -11.82 45.59
C THR A 35 -24.50 -11.46 46.90
N GLU A 36 -23.72 -11.14 47.93
CA GLU A 36 -24.25 -10.61 49.18
C GLU A 36 -24.78 -9.18 48.97
N VAL A 37 -25.94 -8.88 49.55
CA VAL A 37 -26.59 -7.58 49.40
C VAL A 37 -27.13 -7.04 50.72
N ALA A 38 -27.08 -5.72 50.86
CA ALA A 38 -27.76 -5.01 51.95
C ALA A 38 -29.20 -4.68 51.54
N VAL A 39 -30.17 -5.12 52.34
CA VAL A 39 -31.59 -4.79 52.17
C VAL A 39 -31.94 -3.59 53.04
N ALA A 40 -32.61 -2.60 52.45
CA ALA A 40 -33.17 -1.45 53.13
C ALA A 40 -34.68 -1.36 52.87
N PHE A 41 -35.37 -0.48 53.60
CA PHE A 41 -36.82 -0.39 53.61
C PHE A 41 -37.26 1.03 53.29
N GLU A 42 -38.23 1.19 52.37
CA GLU A 42 -38.77 2.52 52.05
C GLU A 42 -39.32 3.18 53.31
N GLN A 43 -38.77 4.33 53.73
CA GLN A 43 -39.20 5.06 54.93
C GLN A 43 -39.20 4.19 56.21
N GLY A 44 -38.38 3.13 56.25
CA GLY A 44 -38.34 2.19 57.37
C GLY A 44 -39.50 1.18 57.42
N ASN A 45 -40.34 1.09 56.37
CA ASN A 45 -41.45 0.15 56.30
C ASN A 45 -40.98 -1.28 55.93
N PRO A 46 -41.04 -2.26 56.84
CA PRO A 46 -40.61 -3.64 56.60
C PRO A 46 -41.30 -4.33 55.41
N ASP A 47 -42.51 -3.90 55.06
CA ASP A 47 -43.29 -4.46 53.95
C ASP A 47 -42.84 -3.95 52.57
N ARG A 48 -41.88 -3.01 52.53
CA ARG A 48 -41.35 -2.42 51.29
C ARG A 48 -39.82 -2.52 51.19
N PRO A 49 -39.29 -3.75 51.17
CA PRO A 49 -37.85 -3.95 51.03
C PRO A 49 -37.37 -3.53 49.63
N TYR A 50 -36.13 -3.07 49.57
CA TYR A 50 -35.36 -2.92 48.35
C TYR A 50 -33.88 -3.24 48.62
N ILE A 51 -33.18 -3.73 47.61
CA ILE A 51 -31.73 -3.94 47.71
C ILE A 51 -31.05 -2.59 47.57
N ALA A 52 -30.29 -2.17 48.58
CA ALA A 52 -29.60 -0.88 48.60
C ALA A 52 -28.20 -0.94 47.98
N HIS A 53 -27.42 -1.99 48.30
CA HIS A 53 -26.04 -2.15 47.85
C HIS A 53 -25.66 -3.63 47.72
N ALA A 54 -24.68 -3.93 46.87
CA ALA A 54 -23.94 -5.19 46.90
C ALA A 54 -22.74 -5.05 47.83
N LEU A 55 -22.37 -6.13 48.51
CA LEU A 55 -21.29 -6.15 49.48
C LEU A 55 -20.16 -7.08 49.04
N HIS A 56 -18.93 -6.70 49.37
CA HIS A 56 -17.77 -7.58 49.32
C HIS A 56 -17.63 -8.30 50.66
N ASP A 57 -17.21 -9.56 50.62
CA ASP A 57 -16.96 -10.39 51.79
C ASP A 57 -15.52 -10.98 51.74
N SER A 58 -15.13 -11.74 52.75
CA SER A 58 -13.78 -12.35 52.83
C SER A 58 -13.44 -13.38 51.73
N ARG A 59 -14.45 -13.91 51.04
CA ARG A 59 -14.33 -14.85 49.91
C ARG A 59 -14.48 -14.12 48.56
N HIS A 60 -15.15 -12.97 48.54
CA HIS A 60 -15.40 -12.13 47.37
C HIS A 60 -14.86 -10.72 47.60
N GLU A 61 -13.54 -10.59 47.71
CA GLU A 61 -12.88 -9.31 47.99
C GLU A 61 -12.98 -8.30 46.82
N ASP A 62 -12.85 -7.02 47.14
CA ASP A 62 -12.70 -5.95 46.15
C ASP A 62 -11.39 -6.13 45.35
N HIS A 63 -11.46 -5.88 44.03
CA HIS A 63 -10.28 -5.89 43.17
C HIS A 63 -9.39 -4.67 43.35
N VAL A 64 -9.93 -3.59 43.91
CA VAL A 64 -9.18 -2.41 44.36
C VAL A 64 -8.86 -2.59 45.83
N THR A 65 -7.58 -2.65 46.13
CA THR A 65 -6.98 -2.90 47.44
C THR A 65 -5.99 -1.80 47.75
N ARG A 66 -5.42 -1.81 48.96
CA ARG A 66 -4.35 -0.87 49.35
C ARG A 66 -3.12 -0.90 48.43
N TYR A 67 -2.88 -1.99 47.70
CA TYR A 67 -1.71 -2.13 46.83
C TYR A 67 -1.92 -1.53 45.44
N ASN A 68 -3.16 -1.24 45.06
CA ASN A 68 -3.53 -0.68 43.75
C ASN A 68 -4.63 0.38 43.88
N TYR A 69 -4.62 1.11 45.00
CA TYR A 69 -5.64 2.09 45.43
C TYR A 69 -5.85 3.27 44.48
N LYS A 70 -4.96 3.47 43.50
CA LYS A 70 -5.09 4.47 42.42
C LYS A 70 -5.88 3.95 41.22
N ARG A 71 -6.38 2.70 41.27
CA ARG A 71 -7.17 2.10 40.19
C ARG A 71 -8.65 2.25 40.45
N ASN A 72 -9.34 2.62 39.39
CA ASN A 72 -10.79 2.60 39.26
C ASN A 72 -11.14 1.53 38.24
N VAL A 73 -11.98 0.56 38.59
CA VAL A 73 -12.29 -0.58 37.71
C VAL A 73 -13.78 -0.87 37.70
N LEU A 74 -14.39 -0.81 36.51
CA LEU A 74 -15.67 -1.46 36.24
C LEU A 74 -15.38 -2.83 35.62
N ARG A 75 -15.77 -3.91 36.30
CA ARG A 75 -15.47 -5.29 35.88
C ARG A 75 -16.71 -6.17 35.95
N THR A 76 -16.94 -6.93 34.88
CA THR A 76 -17.96 -7.98 34.83
C THR A 76 -17.38 -9.35 35.22
N PRO A 77 -18.21 -10.36 35.59
CA PRO A 77 -17.74 -11.70 35.93
C PRO A 77 -16.87 -12.37 34.84
N ALA A 78 -17.25 -12.16 33.57
CA ALA A 78 -16.48 -12.63 32.41
C ALA A 78 -15.20 -11.81 32.14
N ASN A 79 -14.79 -10.96 33.08
CA ASN A 79 -13.59 -10.14 33.01
C ASN A 79 -13.58 -9.09 31.88
N ASN A 80 -14.75 -8.70 31.37
CA ASN A 80 -14.87 -7.44 30.62
C ASN A 80 -14.61 -6.29 31.58
N LYS A 81 -13.71 -5.38 31.21
CA LYS A 81 -13.18 -4.34 32.10
C LYS A 81 -13.08 -3.00 31.41
N LEU A 82 -13.50 -1.96 32.13
CA LEU A 82 -13.04 -0.59 31.95
C LEU A 82 -12.20 -0.22 33.19
N ARG A 83 -10.90 -0.02 33.01
CA ARG A 83 -9.95 0.35 34.06
C ARG A 83 -9.37 1.73 33.79
N MET A 84 -9.29 2.56 34.81
CA MET A 84 -8.58 3.84 34.82
C MET A 84 -7.60 3.81 35.99
N ASP A 85 -6.32 4.10 35.75
CA ASP A 85 -5.28 4.17 36.79
C ASP A 85 -4.79 5.62 36.89
N ASP A 86 -4.88 6.19 38.09
CA ASP A 86 -4.59 7.60 38.38
C ASP A 86 -3.19 7.81 38.96
N GLU A 87 -2.30 6.80 38.89
CA GLU A 87 -0.90 7.01 39.24
C GLU A 87 -0.27 8.13 38.39
N ARG A 88 0.12 9.22 39.07
CA ARG A 88 0.65 10.42 38.41
C ARG A 88 1.88 10.11 37.57
N GLY A 89 1.85 10.53 36.30
CA GLY A 89 2.89 10.24 35.31
C GLY A 89 2.85 8.82 34.73
N LYS A 90 1.88 8.00 35.15
CA LYS A 90 1.64 6.62 34.67
C LYS A 90 0.15 6.37 34.43
N GLU A 91 -0.59 7.44 34.16
CA GLU A 91 -2.03 7.38 33.95
C GLU A 91 -2.34 6.53 32.72
N HIS A 92 -3.36 5.69 32.83
CA HIS A 92 -3.82 4.91 31.68
C HIS A 92 -5.28 4.51 31.78
N ILE A 93 -5.87 4.29 30.60
CA ILE A 93 -7.22 3.75 30.45
C ILE A 93 -7.12 2.42 29.68
N LYS A 94 -7.84 1.40 30.14
CA LYS A 94 -7.94 0.10 29.49
C LYS A 94 -9.39 -0.32 29.37
N LEU A 95 -9.84 -0.54 28.14
CA LEU A 95 -11.08 -1.23 27.81
C LEU A 95 -10.73 -2.62 27.26
N SER A 96 -11.25 -3.68 27.87
CA SER A 96 -10.84 -5.06 27.60
C SER A 96 -12.01 -6.03 27.67
N THR A 97 -12.00 -7.01 26.77
CA THR A 97 -12.65 -8.31 26.96
C THR A 97 -11.60 -9.41 26.94
N GLU A 98 -11.94 -10.64 27.36
CA GLU A 98 -11.07 -11.82 27.20
C GLU A 98 -11.25 -12.48 25.83
N TYR A 99 -12.39 -12.26 25.16
CA TYR A 99 -12.66 -12.81 23.84
C TYR A 99 -11.66 -12.30 22.79
N GLY A 100 -11.31 -13.15 21.82
CA GLY A 100 -10.30 -12.85 20.79
C GLY A 100 -8.91 -12.64 21.37
N GLY A 101 -8.50 -13.51 22.29
CA GLY A 101 -7.16 -13.50 22.90
C GLY A 101 -6.85 -12.29 23.78
N LYS A 102 -7.88 -11.58 24.24
CA LYS A 102 -7.91 -10.26 24.89
C LYS A 102 -8.00 -9.06 23.96
N SER A 103 -9.12 -8.90 23.27
CA SER A 103 -9.41 -7.69 22.49
C SER A 103 -9.45 -6.44 23.38
N GLN A 104 -8.60 -5.44 23.09
CA GLN A 104 -8.35 -4.31 23.98
C GLN A 104 -8.09 -2.98 23.24
N LEU A 105 -8.57 -1.90 23.86
CA LEU A 105 -8.08 -0.54 23.67
C LEU A 105 -7.34 -0.09 24.94
N ASN A 106 -6.06 0.22 24.81
CA ASN A 106 -5.23 0.75 25.90
C ASN A 106 -4.73 2.16 25.54
N LEU A 107 -4.82 3.11 26.47
CA LEU A 107 -4.41 4.52 26.29
C LEU A 107 -3.49 4.96 27.44
N GLY A 108 -2.42 5.71 27.15
CA GLY A 108 -1.52 6.29 28.15
C GLY A 108 -0.30 5.41 28.45
N HIS A 109 -0.05 5.14 29.73
CA HIS A 109 1.04 4.28 30.20
C HIS A 109 0.63 2.79 30.20
N LEU A 110 0.95 2.07 29.13
CA LEU A 110 0.50 0.69 28.95
C LEU A 110 1.34 -0.24 29.84
N VAL A 111 0.67 -1.03 30.67
CA VAL A 111 1.31 -2.01 31.58
C VAL A 111 0.89 -3.44 31.27
N ASP A 112 1.74 -4.40 31.63
CA ASP A 112 1.47 -5.83 31.49
C ASP A 112 0.47 -6.36 32.55
N GLY A 113 0.29 -7.69 32.56
CA GLY A 113 -0.61 -8.38 33.47
C GLY A 113 0.02 -8.79 34.80
N LEU A 114 1.31 -8.50 35.05
CA LEU A 114 2.00 -8.96 36.24
C LEU A 114 1.43 -8.28 37.49
N ARG A 115 1.41 -9.04 38.59
CA ARG A 115 0.89 -8.59 39.89
C ARG A 115 1.90 -8.90 41.00
N PRO A 116 1.97 -8.09 42.07
CA PRO A 116 1.18 -6.87 42.29
C PRO A 116 1.73 -5.64 41.53
N HIS A 117 2.96 -5.70 41.03
CA HIS A 117 3.64 -4.60 40.33
C HIS A 117 3.71 -4.91 38.82
N PRO A 118 2.87 -4.28 37.99
CA PRO A 118 2.92 -4.50 36.55
C PRO A 118 4.07 -3.69 35.93
N ASN A 119 4.72 -4.25 34.91
CA ASN A 119 5.77 -3.54 34.19
C ASN A 119 5.20 -2.74 33.03
N LYS A 120 5.86 -1.63 32.69
CA LYS A 120 5.59 -0.86 31.48
C LYS A 120 5.88 -1.73 30.26
N ARG A 121 4.93 -1.79 29.32
CA ARG A 121 5.06 -2.48 28.03
C ARG A 121 4.96 -1.55 26.83
N GLY A 122 4.52 -0.30 27.01
CA GLY A 122 4.39 0.68 25.95
C GLY A 122 3.84 2.02 26.40
N GLU A 123 3.75 2.98 25.49
CA GLU A 123 3.14 4.30 25.66
C GLU A 123 2.33 4.68 24.44
N GLY A 124 1.34 5.55 24.63
CA GLY A 124 0.50 6.06 23.56
C GLY A 124 -0.84 5.32 23.54
N PHE A 125 -1.23 4.79 22.38
CA PHE A 125 -2.44 3.99 22.26
C PHE A 125 -2.13 2.64 21.63
N GLU A 126 -2.91 1.64 22.00
CA GLU A 126 -2.90 0.34 21.35
C GLU A 126 -4.33 -0.13 21.17
N LEU A 127 -4.66 -0.51 19.93
CA LEU A 127 -5.81 -1.33 19.61
C LEU A 127 -5.29 -2.72 19.21
N ARG A 128 -5.61 -3.75 19.99
CA ARG A 128 -5.13 -5.13 19.76
C ARG A 128 -6.22 -6.17 19.88
N THR A 129 -6.08 -7.25 19.13
CA THR A 129 -6.87 -8.48 19.20
C THR A 129 -6.06 -9.62 18.58
N ASP A 130 -6.34 -10.86 18.97
CA ASP A 130 -5.79 -12.05 18.31
C ASP A 130 -6.71 -12.51 17.14
N ASP A 131 -7.91 -11.92 17.03
CA ASP A 131 -8.86 -12.12 15.93
C ASP A 131 -8.66 -11.03 14.84
N TRP A 132 -9.70 -10.76 14.05
CA TRP A 132 -9.67 -9.74 13.00
C TRP A 132 -9.79 -8.32 13.56
N GLY A 133 -8.99 -7.40 13.00
CA GLY A 133 -9.15 -5.95 13.16
C GLY A 133 -9.79 -5.32 11.93
N ALA A 134 -10.74 -4.40 12.13
CA ALA A 134 -11.31 -3.60 11.05
C ALA A 134 -11.40 -2.12 11.48
N ILE A 135 -10.81 -1.23 10.68
CA ILE A 135 -10.97 0.22 10.80
C ILE A 135 -11.74 0.67 9.56
N ARG A 136 -12.99 1.12 9.74
CA ARG A 136 -13.87 1.54 8.66
C ARG A 136 -14.29 2.99 8.84
N ALA A 137 -13.90 3.85 7.91
CA ALA A 137 -14.22 5.27 7.91
C ALA A 137 -14.85 5.68 6.57
N GLY A 138 -16.17 5.80 6.53
CA GLY A 138 -16.93 6.07 5.30
C GLY A 138 -16.71 7.47 4.70
N LYS A 139 -15.97 8.35 5.39
CA LYS A 139 -15.57 9.68 4.93
C LYS A 139 -14.05 9.80 4.70
N GLY A 140 -13.33 8.68 4.71
CA GLY A 140 -11.87 8.65 4.56
C GLY A 140 -11.11 8.42 5.86
N LEU A 141 -9.82 8.06 5.74
CA LEU A 141 -8.94 7.69 6.85
C LEU A 141 -7.60 8.43 6.73
N LEU A 142 -7.23 9.18 7.77
CA LEU A 142 -5.92 9.80 7.91
C LEU A 142 -5.03 8.94 8.81
N LEU A 143 -3.87 8.52 8.31
CA LEU A 143 -2.81 7.84 9.05
C LEU A 143 -1.58 8.76 9.06
N SER A 144 -1.17 9.24 10.23
CA SER A 144 -0.10 10.24 10.31
C SER A 144 0.83 10.01 11.51
N THR A 145 2.13 10.20 11.29
CA THR A 145 3.12 10.33 12.38
C THR A 145 3.41 11.78 12.75
N GLN A 146 2.71 12.74 12.14
CA GLN A 146 2.87 14.17 12.44
C GLN A 146 2.37 14.45 13.86
N GLY A 147 3.23 15.03 14.69
CA GLY A 147 2.88 15.39 16.06
C GLY A 147 1.81 16.48 16.11
N GLN A 148 0.81 16.31 16.97
CA GLN A 148 -0.18 17.34 17.31
C GLN A 148 -0.27 17.46 18.85
N PRO A 149 0.67 18.19 19.48
CA PRO A 149 0.74 18.27 20.94
C PRO A 149 -0.57 18.75 21.55
N LYS A 150 -1.04 18.02 22.59
CA LYS A 150 -2.28 18.33 23.32
C LYS A 150 -3.54 18.39 22.45
N ALA A 151 -3.54 17.74 21.27
CA ALA A 151 -4.65 17.78 20.31
C ALA A 151 -5.11 19.22 20.00
N SER A 152 -4.17 20.18 19.93
CA SER A 152 -4.45 21.62 19.82
C SER A 152 -4.96 22.08 18.45
N GLY A 153 -4.96 21.19 17.45
CA GLY A 153 -5.39 21.49 16.09
C GLY A 153 -6.62 20.68 15.66
N LYS A 154 -6.98 20.78 14.38
CA LYS A 154 -8.04 19.94 13.81
C LYS A 154 -7.59 18.48 13.78
N GLN A 155 -8.51 17.56 14.09
CA GLN A 155 -8.29 16.11 14.01
C GLN A 155 -7.73 15.65 12.65
N LEU A 156 -8.16 16.29 11.56
CA LEU A 156 -7.76 15.99 10.19
C LEU A 156 -6.75 17.00 9.62
N ASN A 157 -5.93 17.63 10.47
CA ASN A 157 -4.81 18.42 9.95
C ASN A 157 -3.84 17.48 9.21
N MET A 158 -3.52 17.85 7.97
CA MET A 158 -2.66 17.08 7.07
C MET A 158 -1.75 18.03 6.28
N ASP A 159 -1.42 19.20 6.85
CA ASP A 159 -0.69 20.25 6.13
C ASP A 159 0.67 19.76 5.62
N GLU A 160 1.40 19.00 6.44
CA GLU A 160 2.67 18.39 6.06
C GLU A 160 2.52 17.41 4.88
N ILE A 161 1.51 16.53 4.94
CA ILE A 161 1.26 15.55 3.88
C ILE A 161 0.89 16.25 2.57
N LYS A 162 0.06 17.31 2.64
CA LYS A 162 -0.28 18.12 1.47
C LYS A 162 0.95 18.80 0.87
N HIS A 163 1.85 19.34 1.69
CA HIS A 163 3.10 19.93 1.21
C HIS A 163 3.98 18.88 0.51
N GLN A 164 4.10 17.68 1.07
CA GLN A 164 4.85 16.59 0.44
C GLN A 164 4.26 16.16 -0.91
N LEU A 165 2.93 16.03 -1.00
CA LEU A 165 2.24 15.68 -2.25
C LEU A 165 2.33 16.80 -3.29
N ALA A 166 2.30 18.07 -2.87
CA ALA A 166 2.51 19.21 -3.75
C ALA A 166 3.93 19.26 -4.31
N ASN A 167 4.96 18.99 -3.49
CA ASN A 167 6.34 18.89 -3.94
C ASN A 167 6.54 17.75 -4.95
N ALA A 168 5.90 16.60 -4.72
CA ALA A 168 5.93 15.47 -5.66
C ALA A 168 5.26 15.81 -7.00
N LEU A 169 4.14 16.53 -6.98
CA LEU A 169 3.48 17.02 -8.20
C LEU A 169 4.38 18.01 -8.96
N SER A 170 4.99 18.97 -8.28
CA SER A 170 5.89 19.95 -8.90
C SER A 170 7.13 19.30 -9.55
N LEU A 171 7.67 18.24 -8.93
CA LEU A 171 8.72 17.44 -9.54
C LEU A 171 8.24 16.72 -10.81
N ALA A 172 7.04 16.13 -10.79
CA ALA A 172 6.45 15.47 -11.95
C ALA A 172 6.19 16.46 -13.09
N GLU A 173 5.71 17.67 -12.79
CA GLU A 173 5.53 18.76 -13.78
C GLU A 173 6.87 19.16 -14.41
N SER A 174 7.91 19.35 -13.61
CA SER A 174 9.24 19.70 -14.12
C SER A 174 9.81 18.61 -15.05
N LEU A 175 9.61 17.33 -14.72
CA LEU A 175 10.00 16.22 -15.60
C LEU A 175 9.14 16.16 -16.87
N SER A 176 7.85 16.50 -16.76
CA SER A 176 6.93 16.58 -17.89
C SER A 176 7.34 17.65 -18.90
N ASP A 177 7.84 18.80 -18.45
CA ASP A 177 8.35 19.86 -19.32
C ASP A 177 9.60 19.41 -20.10
N LEU A 178 10.47 18.61 -19.47
CA LEU A 178 11.64 18.02 -20.13
C LEU A 178 11.22 17.00 -21.21
N LEU A 179 10.20 16.19 -20.95
CA LEU A 179 9.64 15.26 -21.95
C LEU A 179 9.11 16.03 -23.16
N GLN A 180 8.34 17.12 -22.94
CA GLN A 180 7.84 17.95 -24.03
C GLN A 180 8.96 18.59 -24.85
N THR A 181 10.01 19.10 -24.18
CA THR A 181 11.20 19.65 -24.84
C THR A 181 11.90 18.59 -25.70
N ALA A 182 11.89 17.33 -25.26
CA ALA A 182 12.39 16.18 -26.00
C ALA A 182 11.40 15.62 -27.04
N GLN A 183 10.26 16.29 -27.28
CA GLN A 183 9.18 15.84 -28.18
C GLN A 183 8.57 14.49 -27.80
N ILE A 184 8.54 14.17 -26.51
CA ILE A 184 7.89 12.99 -25.92
C ILE A 184 6.59 13.42 -25.25
N ASP A 185 5.57 12.55 -25.28
CA ASP A 185 4.30 12.80 -24.61
C ASP A 185 4.50 13.13 -23.11
N PRO A 186 3.83 14.17 -22.59
CA PRO A 186 3.95 14.59 -21.19
C PRO A 186 3.35 13.58 -20.20
N LEU A 187 3.68 13.74 -18.92
CA LEU A 187 3.04 12.99 -17.84
C LEU A 187 1.60 13.48 -17.62
N ASP A 188 0.71 12.61 -17.12
CA ASP A 188 -0.68 12.94 -16.76
C ASP A 188 -0.78 13.67 -15.39
N SER A 189 -0.19 14.87 -15.32
CA SER A 189 -0.19 15.71 -14.12
C SER A 189 -1.59 16.24 -13.79
N ASP A 190 -2.44 16.49 -14.80
CA ASP A 190 -3.81 16.99 -14.62
C ASP A 190 -4.69 16.04 -13.81
N THR A 191 -4.58 14.73 -14.05
CA THR A 191 -5.32 13.73 -13.28
C THR A 191 -4.80 13.63 -11.85
N GLN A 192 -3.48 13.75 -11.65
CA GLN A 192 -2.87 13.77 -10.32
C GLN A 192 -3.34 14.99 -9.52
N GLN A 193 -3.26 16.18 -10.11
CA GLN A 193 -3.67 17.43 -9.47
C GLN A 193 -5.15 17.39 -9.09
N ARG A 194 -6.03 16.92 -9.99
CA ARG A 194 -7.46 16.79 -9.71
C ARG A 194 -7.73 15.82 -8.56
N PHE A 195 -7.02 14.70 -8.49
CA PHE A 195 -7.13 13.76 -7.37
C PHE A 195 -6.72 14.40 -6.05
N LEU A 196 -5.60 15.13 -6.02
CA LEU A 196 -5.14 15.81 -4.81
C LEU A 196 -6.13 16.89 -4.33
N GLN A 197 -6.63 17.72 -5.24
CA GLN A 197 -7.54 18.83 -4.91
C GLN A 197 -8.96 18.36 -4.55
N ARG A 198 -9.50 17.36 -5.25
CA ARG A 198 -10.89 16.94 -5.05
C ARG A 198 -11.04 15.89 -3.96
N ASN A 199 -10.11 14.94 -3.88
CA ASN A 199 -10.28 13.76 -3.05
C ASN A 199 -9.47 13.86 -1.75
N VAL A 200 -8.21 14.28 -1.84
CA VAL A 200 -7.28 14.33 -0.71
C VAL A 200 -7.52 15.57 0.15
N GLU A 201 -7.79 16.72 -0.47
CA GLU A 201 -8.06 17.96 0.26
C GLU A 201 -9.20 17.78 1.27
N GLN A 202 -8.87 17.81 2.57
CA GLN A 202 -9.81 17.62 3.69
C GLN A 202 -10.55 16.26 3.72
N LEU A 203 -10.06 15.22 3.02
CA LEU A 203 -10.78 13.94 2.88
C LEU A 203 -12.22 14.12 2.38
N ARG A 204 -12.43 14.92 1.32
CA ARG A 204 -13.76 15.14 0.71
C ARG A 204 -14.37 13.87 0.12
N GLU A 205 -13.52 12.91 -0.26
CA GLU A 205 -13.90 11.59 -0.76
C GLU A 205 -13.38 10.50 0.20
N PRO A 206 -13.91 9.27 0.17
CA PRO A 206 -13.50 8.18 1.05
C PRO A 206 -12.12 7.61 0.65
N VAL A 207 -11.07 8.40 0.84
CA VAL A 207 -9.68 8.05 0.56
C VAL A 207 -8.90 7.72 1.84
N ILE A 208 -7.83 6.95 1.69
CA ILE A 208 -6.82 6.79 2.73
C ILE A 208 -5.67 7.74 2.41
N VAL A 209 -5.35 8.63 3.33
CA VAL A 209 -4.18 9.50 3.27
C VAL A 209 -3.23 9.06 4.36
N ALA A 210 -2.04 8.61 3.96
CA ALA A 210 -1.00 8.16 4.87
C ALA A 210 0.26 9.00 4.68
N GLY A 211 0.82 9.50 5.78
CA GLY A 211 2.06 10.27 5.75
C GLY A 211 2.88 10.07 7.01
N ALA A 212 4.20 10.00 6.85
CA ALA A 212 5.12 9.77 7.95
C ALA A 212 6.39 10.60 7.77
N SER A 213 6.69 11.44 8.75
CA SER A 213 7.88 12.31 8.74
C SER A 213 9.21 11.52 8.78
N GLY A 214 9.17 10.29 9.29
CA GLY A 214 10.32 9.37 9.32
C GLY A 214 10.38 8.36 8.17
N GLY A 215 9.43 8.41 7.22
CA GLY A 215 9.32 7.44 6.12
C GLY A 215 8.30 6.32 6.37
N ILE A 216 8.00 5.56 5.31
CA ILE A 216 7.04 4.45 5.29
C ILE A 216 7.75 3.20 4.79
N ALA A 217 7.61 2.09 5.51
CA ALA A 217 8.13 0.79 5.11
C ALA A 217 6.98 -0.23 5.00
N LEU A 218 6.91 -0.95 3.87
CA LEU A 218 5.97 -2.05 3.64
C LEU A 218 6.79 -3.33 3.46
N SER A 219 6.60 -4.33 4.31
CA SER A 219 7.37 -5.57 4.30
C SER A 219 6.50 -6.78 4.64
N THR A 220 6.73 -7.87 3.94
CA THR A 220 6.08 -9.17 4.16
C THR A 220 6.98 -10.28 3.64
N PRO A 221 6.99 -11.47 4.26
CA PRO A 221 7.65 -12.64 3.68
C PRO A 221 6.88 -13.23 2.49
N GLN A 222 5.69 -12.72 2.18
CA GLN A 222 4.84 -13.13 1.06
C GLN A 222 4.86 -12.08 -0.06
N HIS A 223 3.73 -11.78 -0.70
CA HIS A 223 3.64 -10.82 -1.80
C HIS A 223 3.04 -9.48 -1.36
N ILE A 224 3.46 -8.40 -2.03
CA ILE A 224 2.82 -7.09 -2.01
C ILE A 224 2.17 -6.88 -3.38
N GLN A 225 0.90 -6.45 -3.40
CA GLN A 225 0.19 -6.10 -4.64
C GLN A 225 -0.26 -4.65 -4.60
N HIS A 226 0.19 -3.87 -5.58
CA HIS A 226 -0.31 -2.52 -5.84
C HIS A 226 -1.20 -2.56 -7.09
N SER A 227 -2.46 -2.15 -6.97
CA SER A 227 -3.44 -2.21 -8.06
C SER A 227 -4.33 -0.98 -8.05
N ALA A 228 -4.50 -0.36 -9.21
CA ALA A 228 -5.42 0.75 -9.42
C ALA A 228 -6.06 0.61 -10.80
N SER A 229 -7.39 0.77 -10.90
CA SER A 229 -8.10 0.74 -12.20
C SER A 229 -7.87 1.98 -13.05
N LYS A 230 -7.24 3.01 -12.48
CA LYS A 230 -6.84 4.24 -13.18
C LYS A 230 -5.32 4.31 -13.22
N ASN A 231 -4.72 5.20 -12.41
CA ASN A 231 -3.30 5.50 -12.48
C ASN A 231 -2.57 4.96 -11.24
N LEU A 232 -1.36 4.44 -11.46
CA LEU A 232 -0.37 4.15 -10.43
C LEU A 232 0.79 5.13 -10.62
N MET A 233 1.12 5.92 -9.60
CA MET A 233 2.15 6.95 -9.65
C MET A 233 3.22 6.67 -8.59
N MET A 234 4.49 6.75 -8.97
CA MET A 234 5.64 6.57 -8.08
C MET A 234 6.61 7.72 -8.35
N THR A 235 6.81 8.59 -7.36
CA THR A 235 7.67 9.77 -7.47
C THR A 235 8.66 9.78 -6.32
N ALA A 236 9.94 10.00 -6.62
CA ALA A 236 10.99 10.18 -5.63
C ALA A 236 11.82 11.42 -5.98
N GLY A 237 12.14 12.24 -4.98
CA GLY A 237 13.08 13.36 -5.14
C GLY A 237 14.56 12.93 -5.18
N GLY A 238 14.84 11.68 -4.80
CA GLY A 238 16.14 11.03 -4.94
C GLY A 238 16.07 9.86 -5.93
N ASN A 239 16.75 8.76 -5.62
CA ASN A 239 16.76 7.58 -6.49
C ASN A 239 15.44 6.79 -6.41
N THR A 240 15.03 6.23 -7.54
CA THR A 240 14.03 5.14 -7.59
C THR A 240 14.74 3.85 -7.98
N GLU A 241 14.75 2.87 -7.09
CA GLU A 241 15.40 1.58 -7.31
C GLU A 241 14.36 0.47 -7.33
N ILE A 242 14.36 -0.37 -8.37
CA ILE A 242 13.49 -1.53 -8.50
C ILE A 242 14.38 -2.75 -8.69
N SER A 243 14.32 -3.70 -7.75
CA SER A 243 15.18 -4.88 -7.73
C SER A 243 14.35 -6.16 -7.69
N SER A 244 14.76 -7.19 -8.45
CA SER A 244 14.15 -8.52 -8.44
C SER A 244 15.24 -9.59 -8.54
N LEU A 245 15.14 -10.63 -7.71
CA LEU A 245 16.09 -11.73 -7.72
C LEU A 245 15.88 -12.69 -8.91
N LYS A 246 14.64 -12.84 -9.37
CA LYS A 246 14.27 -13.85 -10.38
C LYS A 246 13.99 -13.19 -11.73
N ARG A 247 12.82 -12.57 -11.87
CA ARG A 247 12.34 -12.00 -13.13
C ARG A 247 11.74 -10.63 -12.88
N MET A 248 12.00 -9.69 -13.79
CA MET A 248 11.30 -8.42 -13.89
C MET A 248 10.59 -8.38 -15.23
N VAL A 249 9.34 -7.92 -15.24
CA VAL A 249 8.54 -7.74 -16.46
C VAL A 249 7.90 -6.37 -16.40
N LEU A 250 8.09 -5.58 -17.45
CA LEU A 250 7.40 -4.33 -17.70
C LEU A 250 6.57 -4.55 -18.97
N ALA A 251 5.26 -4.44 -18.85
CA ALA A 251 4.33 -4.68 -19.96
C ALA A 251 3.29 -3.56 -19.99
N ALA A 252 3.08 -3.00 -21.17
CA ALA A 252 2.09 -1.94 -21.42
C ALA A 252 1.32 -2.25 -22.71
N LYS A 253 0.01 -2.00 -22.71
CA LYS A 253 -0.86 -2.25 -23.87
C LYS A 253 -0.67 -1.23 -25.00
N LYS A 254 -0.37 0.03 -24.66
CA LYS A 254 -0.32 1.14 -25.62
C LYS A 254 1.11 1.54 -25.95
N SER A 255 1.88 1.98 -24.96
CA SER A 255 3.24 2.48 -25.14
C SER A 255 4.06 2.29 -23.88
N MET A 256 5.39 2.24 -24.05
CA MET A 256 6.37 2.29 -22.97
C MET A 256 7.41 3.36 -23.33
N VAL A 257 7.65 4.29 -22.42
CA VAL A 257 8.59 5.41 -22.58
C VAL A 257 9.65 5.32 -21.49
N VAL A 258 10.92 5.41 -21.88
CA VAL A 258 12.06 5.47 -20.95
C VAL A 258 12.92 6.66 -21.35
N PHE A 259 13.05 7.64 -20.45
CA PHE A 259 13.74 8.91 -20.71
C PHE A 259 14.76 9.21 -19.61
N VAL A 260 15.93 9.72 -20.01
CA VAL A 260 16.99 10.18 -19.09
C VAL A 260 17.53 11.52 -19.61
N HIS A 261 17.55 12.54 -18.75
CA HIS A 261 17.92 13.90 -19.14
C HIS A 261 19.45 14.14 -19.17
N GLU A 262 20.19 13.65 -18.17
CA GLU A 262 21.59 14.10 -17.96
C GLU A 262 22.65 13.03 -18.24
N LEU A 263 22.63 11.91 -17.50
CA LEU A 263 23.76 10.96 -17.45
C LEU A 263 23.66 9.79 -18.44
N GLY A 264 22.68 9.82 -19.35
CA GLY A 264 22.45 8.80 -20.36
C GLY A 264 21.89 7.47 -19.83
N MET A 265 21.71 6.51 -20.74
CA MET A 265 21.11 5.19 -20.46
C MET A 265 22.14 4.07 -20.64
N LYS A 266 22.09 3.05 -19.77
CA LYS A 266 22.86 1.81 -19.90
C LYS A 266 21.92 0.61 -19.90
N LEU A 267 21.97 -0.20 -20.95
CA LEU A 267 21.26 -1.48 -21.05
C LEU A 267 22.28 -2.60 -21.18
N VAL A 268 22.43 -3.41 -20.12
CA VAL A 268 23.50 -4.41 -20.01
C VAL A 268 22.92 -5.74 -19.56
N ALA A 269 23.28 -6.81 -20.28
CA ALA A 269 23.09 -8.18 -19.83
C ALA A 269 24.47 -8.79 -19.54
N ALA A 270 24.74 -9.17 -18.30
CA ALA A 270 26.00 -9.80 -17.91
C ALA A 270 26.18 -11.20 -18.52
N ALA A 271 25.07 -11.90 -18.72
CA ALA A 271 24.99 -13.17 -19.42
C ALA A 271 23.65 -13.28 -20.15
N GLY A 272 23.62 -14.07 -21.22
CA GLY A 272 22.45 -14.21 -22.07
C GLY A 272 22.32 -13.11 -23.12
N LYS A 273 21.42 -13.34 -24.09
CA LYS A 273 21.21 -12.47 -25.24
C LYS A 273 20.36 -11.24 -24.89
N ILE A 274 20.71 -10.09 -25.47
CA ILE A 274 19.80 -8.95 -25.59
C ILE A 274 19.04 -9.10 -26.92
N GLN A 275 17.71 -8.99 -26.89
CA GLN A 275 16.87 -9.03 -28.09
C GLN A 275 16.00 -7.77 -28.14
N VAL A 276 16.07 -7.06 -29.26
CA VAL A 276 15.25 -5.89 -29.56
C VAL A 276 14.49 -6.17 -30.85
N GLN A 277 13.16 -6.02 -30.82
CA GLN A 277 12.30 -6.35 -31.96
C GLN A 277 11.17 -5.32 -32.08
N ALA A 278 10.94 -4.84 -33.29
CA ALA A 278 9.69 -4.22 -33.71
C ALA A 278 8.99 -5.20 -34.65
N GLN A 279 7.90 -5.83 -34.20
CA GLN A 279 7.29 -6.96 -34.91
C GLN A 279 6.41 -6.52 -36.10
N THR A 280 5.91 -5.29 -36.05
CA THR A 280 5.03 -4.71 -37.08
C THR A 280 5.59 -3.44 -37.70
N GLU A 281 6.47 -2.74 -37.00
CA GLU A 281 7.01 -1.43 -37.39
C GLU A 281 8.55 -1.43 -37.44
N GLY A 282 9.16 -0.26 -37.64
CA GLY A 282 10.61 -0.09 -37.70
C GLY A 282 11.31 0.01 -36.34
N ILE A 283 12.63 -0.12 -36.37
CA ILE A 283 13.53 0.30 -35.29
C ILE A 283 14.32 1.50 -35.81
N GLU A 284 14.35 2.59 -35.04
CA GLU A 284 15.18 3.76 -35.29
C GLU A 284 16.27 3.87 -34.21
N VAL A 285 17.52 4.08 -34.64
CA VAL A 285 18.66 4.32 -33.75
C VAL A 285 19.41 5.54 -34.26
N THR A 286 19.33 6.63 -33.52
CA THR A 286 19.91 7.92 -33.90
C THR A 286 20.81 8.43 -32.78
N ALA A 287 22.00 8.92 -33.14
CA ALA A 287 22.92 9.59 -32.23
C ALA A 287 23.44 10.87 -32.89
N MET A 288 23.58 11.95 -32.11
CA MET A 288 24.21 13.19 -32.58
C MET A 288 25.72 13.02 -32.79
N LYS A 289 26.32 12.07 -32.05
CA LYS A 289 27.73 11.70 -32.17
C LYS A 289 27.86 10.37 -32.91
N ASP A 290 28.81 9.55 -32.51
CA ASP A 290 29.07 8.25 -33.10
C ASP A 290 27.98 7.21 -32.74
N VAL A 291 27.74 6.31 -33.69
CA VAL A 291 27.07 5.03 -33.46
C VAL A 291 28.12 3.95 -33.72
N THR A 292 28.44 3.17 -32.68
CA THR A 292 29.41 2.08 -32.76
C THR A 292 28.69 0.74 -32.66
N ILE A 293 28.90 -0.14 -33.64
CA ILE A 293 28.42 -1.53 -33.66
C ILE A 293 29.65 -2.43 -33.69
N THR A 294 29.79 -3.31 -32.71
CA THR A 294 30.98 -4.15 -32.56
C THR A 294 30.60 -5.54 -32.07
N SER A 295 31.08 -6.57 -32.77
CA SER A 295 31.19 -7.92 -32.27
C SER A 295 32.67 -8.20 -32.00
N THR A 296 33.03 -8.60 -30.78
CA THR A 296 34.44 -8.75 -30.37
C THR A 296 35.00 -10.12 -30.73
N ASP A 297 34.17 -11.15 -30.71
CA ASP A 297 34.59 -12.55 -30.87
C ASP A 297 33.93 -13.24 -32.07
N ASP A 298 32.88 -12.66 -32.66
CA ASP A 298 32.06 -13.31 -33.69
C ASP A 298 31.62 -12.29 -34.78
N GLU A 299 30.55 -12.57 -35.51
CA GLU A 299 30.11 -11.78 -36.66
C GLU A 299 29.20 -10.57 -36.34
N ILE A 300 29.16 -9.63 -37.29
CA ILE A 300 28.07 -8.66 -37.43
C ILE A 300 27.26 -9.06 -38.67
N LEU A 301 26.07 -9.62 -38.46
CA LEU A 301 25.16 -10.02 -39.53
C LEU A 301 24.09 -8.94 -39.77
N ILE A 302 24.12 -8.32 -40.95
CA ILE A 302 23.09 -7.37 -41.40
C ILE A 302 22.37 -7.98 -42.60
N SER A 303 21.05 -8.17 -42.47
CA SER A 303 20.23 -8.80 -43.50
C SER A 303 18.96 -8.00 -43.72
N ALA A 304 18.58 -7.79 -44.99
CA ALA A 304 17.32 -7.16 -45.35
C ALA A 304 16.70 -7.87 -46.57
N LYS A 305 15.37 -8.03 -46.57
CA LYS A 305 14.65 -8.66 -47.70
C LYS A 305 14.59 -7.77 -48.94
N LYS A 306 14.53 -6.45 -48.74
CA LYS A 306 14.33 -5.47 -49.81
C LYS A 306 15.63 -4.77 -50.22
N LYS A 307 16.32 -4.12 -49.28
CA LYS A 307 17.49 -3.28 -49.58
C LYS A 307 18.31 -3.00 -48.32
N ILE A 308 19.63 -2.97 -48.46
CA ILE A 308 20.56 -2.36 -47.50
C ILE A 308 21.16 -1.11 -48.17
N THR A 309 21.23 0.02 -47.45
CA THR A 309 21.85 1.26 -47.92
C THR A 309 22.79 1.78 -46.83
N LEU A 310 24.08 1.90 -47.14
CA LEU A 310 25.07 2.59 -46.33
C LEU A 310 25.40 3.91 -47.02
N GLN A 311 25.37 5.02 -46.30
CA GLN A 311 25.49 6.35 -46.89
C GLN A 311 26.30 7.27 -46.00
N CYS A 312 27.19 8.07 -46.61
CA CYS A 312 28.08 9.00 -45.92
C CYS A 312 28.40 10.19 -46.85
N GLY A 313 27.91 11.39 -46.51
CA GLY A 313 28.30 12.64 -47.20
C GLY A 313 28.12 12.65 -48.72
N GLY A 314 27.16 11.89 -49.26
CA GLY A 314 26.91 11.73 -50.71
C GLY A 314 27.52 10.47 -51.34
N SER A 315 28.48 9.81 -50.68
CA SER A 315 28.93 8.46 -51.06
C SER A 315 27.99 7.40 -50.50
N TYR A 316 27.82 6.27 -51.19
CA TYR A 316 26.95 5.20 -50.74
C TYR A 316 27.33 3.81 -51.26
N LEU A 317 26.82 2.79 -50.57
CA LEU A 317 26.77 1.40 -51.00
C LEU A 317 25.34 0.89 -50.83
N THR A 318 24.73 0.37 -51.90
CA THR A 318 23.44 -0.30 -51.82
C THR A 318 23.50 -1.75 -52.27
N LEU A 319 22.77 -2.61 -51.56
CA LEU A 319 22.57 -4.01 -51.89
C LEU A 319 21.06 -4.26 -52.02
N ASP A 320 20.62 -4.78 -53.15
CA ASP A 320 19.26 -5.27 -53.37
C ASP A 320 19.30 -6.66 -54.05
N PRO A 321 18.16 -7.36 -54.23
CA PRO A 321 18.16 -8.73 -54.74
C PRO A 321 18.78 -8.92 -56.14
N CYS A 322 18.92 -7.84 -56.92
CA CYS A 322 19.37 -7.91 -58.31
C CYS A 322 20.68 -7.16 -58.57
N LYS A 323 21.11 -6.26 -57.67
CA LYS A 323 22.33 -5.46 -57.87
C LYS A 323 23.05 -5.07 -56.59
N ILE A 324 24.35 -4.85 -56.75
CA ILE A 324 25.21 -4.15 -55.80
C ILE A 324 25.66 -2.85 -56.49
N GLU A 325 25.47 -1.70 -55.83
CA GLU A 325 25.80 -0.38 -56.38
C GLU A 325 26.67 0.41 -55.40
N HIS A 326 27.84 0.84 -55.87
CA HIS A 326 28.78 1.70 -55.16
C HIS A 326 28.85 3.03 -55.89
N GLY A 327 28.49 4.13 -55.22
CA GLY A 327 28.51 5.48 -55.81
C GLY A 327 29.30 6.45 -54.95
N SER A 328 30.11 7.29 -55.59
CA SER A 328 30.88 8.36 -54.94
C SER A 328 30.99 9.56 -55.88
N PRO A 329 30.89 10.81 -55.37
CA PRO A 329 31.20 12.01 -56.15
C PRO A 329 32.71 12.23 -56.36
N GLY A 330 33.55 11.50 -55.62
CA GLY A 330 35.02 11.57 -55.71
C GLY A 330 35.64 10.25 -56.15
N ASP A 331 36.92 10.08 -55.85
CA ASP A 331 37.68 8.90 -56.26
C ASP A 331 37.15 7.60 -55.64
N PHE A 332 37.17 6.52 -56.43
CA PHE A 332 36.92 5.16 -55.97
C PHE A 332 38.25 4.39 -55.89
N ASN A 333 38.88 4.41 -54.72
CA ASN A 333 40.19 3.79 -54.50
C ASN A 333 40.04 2.35 -53.99
N VAL A 334 40.45 1.38 -54.81
CA VAL A 334 40.51 -0.05 -54.42
C VAL A 334 41.97 -0.43 -54.15
N LYS A 335 42.27 -0.84 -52.90
CA LYS A 335 43.60 -1.33 -52.49
C LYS A 335 43.48 -2.78 -52.08
N SER A 336 43.93 -3.70 -52.94
CA SER A 336 43.87 -5.15 -52.68
C SER A 336 45.12 -5.87 -53.15
N ALA A 337 45.51 -6.93 -52.43
CA ALA A 337 46.57 -7.85 -52.87
C ALA A 337 46.12 -8.74 -54.03
N ASN A 338 44.81 -9.00 -54.17
CA ASN A 338 44.20 -9.74 -55.26
C ASN A 338 42.80 -9.17 -55.59
N PHE A 339 42.46 -9.01 -56.86
CA PHE A 339 41.14 -8.57 -57.30
C PHE A 339 40.68 -9.50 -58.42
N ASP A 340 39.79 -10.42 -58.07
CA ASP A 340 39.28 -11.45 -58.98
C ASP A 340 37.85 -11.12 -59.40
N TYR A 341 37.51 -11.40 -60.66
CA TYR A 341 36.20 -11.16 -61.23
C TYR A 341 35.61 -12.51 -61.68
N ALA A 342 34.88 -13.15 -60.75
CA ALA A 342 34.34 -14.50 -60.90
C ALA A 342 32.85 -14.53 -61.30
N GLU A 343 32.33 -15.72 -61.57
CA GLU A 343 30.92 -15.97 -61.89
C GLU A 343 29.96 -15.63 -60.72
N PRO A 344 28.67 -15.38 -60.99
CA PRO A 344 27.69 -15.04 -59.96
C PRO A 344 27.50 -16.12 -58.89
N ALA A 345 27.34 -15.69 -57.63
CA ALA A 345 26.97 -16.54 -56.50
C ALA A 345 25.70 -16.02 -55.81
N LYS A 346 25.00 -16.89 -55.08
CA LYS A 346 23.77 -16.57 -54.33
C LYS A 346 23.84 -17.11 -52.91
N LEU A 347 23.30 -16.35 -51.96
CA LEU A 347 23.04 -16.77 -50.58
C LEU A 347 21.54 -16.70 -50.30
N ASP A 348 20.96 -17.78 -49.80
CA ASP A 348 19.55 -17.82 -49.37
C ASP A 348 19.44 -17.48 -47.87
N VAL A 349 18.68 -16.43 -47.56
CA VAL A 349 18.50 -15.93 -46.18
C VAL A 349 17.11 -16.28 -45.66
N THR A 350 17.03 -16.91 -44.48
CA THR A 350 15.78 -17.17 -43.77
C THR A 350 15.47 -16.03 -42.80
N TYR A 351 14.26 -15.46 -42.88
CA TYR A 351 13.82 -14.39 -41.98
C TYR A 351 12.88 -14.95 -40.89
N PRO A 352 12.89 -14.36 -39.67
CA PRO A 352 11.93 -14.72 -38.63
C PRO A 352 10.50 -14.36 -39.03
N ASN A 353 9.55 -15.26 -38.78
CA ASN A 353 8.12 -15.02 -38.99
C ASN A 353 7.49 -14.47 -37.70
N PHE A 354 7.04 -13.21 -37.74
CA PHE A 354 6.26 -12.63 -36.64
C PHE A 354 4.77 -12.93 -36.84
N THR A 355 4.15 -13.68 -35.91
CA THR A 355 2.75 -14.12 -36.00
C THR A 355 1.79 -13.37 -35.09
N ALA A 356 2.25 -12.35 -34.35
CA ALA A 356 1.47 -11.70 -33.30
C ALA A 356 0.14 -11.07 -33.79
N CYS A 357 0.02 -10.71 -35.08
CA CYS A 357 -1.22 -10.17 -35.65
C CYS A 357 -2.17 -11.21 -36.26
N ALA A 358 -1.74 -12.47 -36.48
CA ALA A 358 -2.61 -13.49 -37.07
C ALA A 358 -3.74 -13.91 -36.13
N THR A 359 -3.57 -13.73 -34.82
CA THR A 359 -4.57 -14.00 -33.78
C THR A 359 -5.51 -12.80 -33.51
N MET A 360 -5.07 -11.56 -33.77
CA MET A 360 -5.88 -10.37 -33.42
C MET A 360 -7.13 -10.14 -34.29
N VAL A 361 -7.23 -10.79 -35.46
CA VAL A 361 -8.43 -10.71 -36.32
C VAL A 361 -9.53 -11.68 -35.86
N ALA A 362 -9.21 -12.68 -35.02
CA ALA A 362 -10.17 -13.70 -34.59
C ALA A 362 -10.94 -13.35 -33.30
N GLU A 363 -10.41 -12.47 -32.45
CA GLU A 363 -10.93 -12.28 -31.08
C GLU A 363 -11.68 -10.96 -30.83
N ALA A 364 -11.84 -10.12 -31.85
CA ALA A 364 -12.57 -8.85 -31.74
C ALA A 364 -14.11 -8.99 -31.61
N SER A 365 -14.64 -10.22 -31.52
CA SER A 365 -16.10 -10.46 -31.54
C SER A 365 -16.72 -10.93 -30.22
N ASP A 366 -15.98 -11.27 -29.15
CA ASP A 366 -16.64 -11.82 -27.97
C ASP A 366 -16.07 -11.34 -26.62
N GLN A 367 -17.01 -10.79 -25.83
CA GLN A 367 -17.03 -10.65 -24.37
C GLN A 367 -16.41 -9.40 -23.73
N GLY A 368 -17.32 -8.49 -23.35
CA GLY A 368 -17.08 -7.53 -22.29
C GLY A 368 -17.22 -8.19 -20.92
N ASP A 369 -16.10 -8.42 -20.26
CA ASP A 369 -16.06 -8.59 -18.81
C ASP A 369 -14.66 -8.25 -18.24
N ALA A 370 -14.61 -7.89 -16.96
CA ALA A 370 -13.43 -7.33 -16.27
C ALA A 370 -12.33 -8.36 -15.92
N THR A 371 -12.01 -9.24 -16.87
CA THR A 371 -10.83 -10.11 -16.85
C THR A 371 -10.19 -10.01 -18.22
N MET A 372 -9.01 -9.38 -18.31
CA MET A 372 -8.27 -9.29 -19.56
C MET A 372 -7.72 -10.68 -19.93
N PRO A 373 -8.17 -11.30 -21.03
CA PRO A 373 -7.41 -12.38 -21.64
C PRO A 373 -6.14 -11.75 -22.24
N LEU A 374 -4.98 -12.33 -21.95
CA LEU A 374 -3.76 -12.05 -22.69
C LEU A 374 -3.85 -12.86 -23.99
N SER A 375 -4.41 -12.24 -25.03
CA SER A 375 -4.32 -12.70 -26.41
C SER A 375 -4.14 -11.53 -27.36
#